data_AF-A0A352VUT6-F1
#
_entry.id   AF-A0A352VUT6-F1
#
_cell.length_a   1.000
_cell.length_b   1.000
_cell.length_c   1.000
_cell.angle_alpha   90.00
_cell.angle_beta   90.00
_cell.angle_gamma   90.00
#
_symmetry.space_group_name_H-M   'P 1'
#
loop_
_entity.id
_entity.type
_entity.pdbx_description
1 polymer ?
#
loop_
_entity_poly.entity_id
_entity_poly.type
_entity_poly.pdbx_seq_one_letter_code
_entity_poly.pdbx_strand_id
1 'polypeptide(L)'
;MFDAGGRSAADGGSSRDDLGYVGNKIRDQVNGELEKDLFEHYWLGSGKDYYLSNSDFQYILNNSVPEGSRTKISDSLSVQLVNCYSNKNLDQSIGRGKVYYDNKTGQAVGFSDVYDFDPQPLGRRSLSAEAQTRAVNYASKMFGNSHLFRIRYGRIR
;
A
#
# COMPACT_ATOMS: atom_id res chain seq x y z
N MET A 1 3.91 20.65 13.44
CA MET A 1 5.24 20.31 12.88
C MET A 1 5.28 18.79 12.88
N PHE A 2 4.99 18.15 11.75
CA PHE A 2 5.05 16.68 11.66
C PHE A 2 6.44 16.34 11.15
N ASP A 3 7.21 15.68 12.02
CA ASP A 3 8.57 15.26 11.76
C ASP A 3 8.58 14.26 10.61
N ALA A 4 9.12 14.68 9.48
CA ALA A 4 9.29 13.86 8.30
C ALA A 4 10.59 13.08 8.45
N GLY A 5 10.51 11.97 9.18
CA GLY A 5 11.56 10.96 9.19
C GLY A 5 11.74 10.42 7.77
N GLY A 6 12.67 11.02 7.03
CA GLY A 6 13.15 10.47 5.77
C GLY A 6 13.74 9.09 6.04
N ARG A 7 13.34 8.09 5.25
CA ARG A 7 13.88 6.74 5.36
C ARG A 7 15.39 6.79 5.12
N SER A 8 16.16 6.51 6.16
CA SER A 8 17.55 6.09 6.01
C SER A 8 17.58 4.86 5.11
N ALA A 9 18.41 4.90 4.08
CA ALA A 9 18.79 3.73 3.32
C ALA A 9 19.56 2.77 4.24
N ALA A 10 18.86 1.79 4.77
CA ALA A 10 19.36 0.61 5.46
C ALA A 10 18.28 -0.46 5.20
N ASP A 11 18.52 -1.65 4.70
CA ASP A 11 19.72 -2.45 4.54
C ASP A 11 19.38 -3.51 3.49
N GLY A 12 20.36 -3.95 2.71
CA GLY A 12 20.16 -5.04 1.77
C GLY A 12 19.92 -6.34 2.52
N GLY A 13 18.75 -6.97 2.32
CA GLY A 13 18.59 -8.42 2.45
C GLY A 13 18.95 -9.07 3.79
N SER A 14 18.45 -8.56 4.92
CA SER A 14 18.45 -9.32 6.18
C SER A 14 17.06 -9.91 6.45
N SER A 15 16.99 -11.23 6.61
CA SER A 15 15.75 -11.94 6.92
C SER A 15 15.16 -11.48 8.24
N ARG A 16 13.86 -11.18 8.25
CA ARG A 16 13.11 -10.77 9.44
C ARG A 16 12.58 -11.98 10.20
N ASP A 17 13.10 -12.23 11.40
CA ASP A 17 12.72 -13.40 12.21
C ASP A 17 11.21 -13.45 12.51
N ASP A 18 10.57 -12.30 12.70
CA ASP A 18 9.15 -12.17 13.01
C ASP A 18 8.21 -12.50 11.84
N LEU A 19 8.72 -12.50 10.60
CA LEU A 19 7.96 -12.95 9.43
C LEU A 19 8.00 -14.47 9.23
N GLY A 20 8.98 -15.14 9.87
CA GLY A 20 9.28 -16.55 9.63
C GLY A 20 9.70 -16.85 8.18
N TYR A 21 10.01 -18.11 7.88
CA TYR A 21 10.51 -18.51 6.55
C TYR A 21 9.53 -18.17 5.41
N VAL A 22 8.23 -18.41 5.62
CA VAL A 22 7.20 -18.18 4.60
C VAL A 22 7.01 -16.68 4.35
N GLY A 23 6.95 -15.86 5.40
CA GLY A 23 6.77 -14.41 5.26
C GLY A 23 7.96 -13.75 4.56
N ASN A 24 9.19 -14.13 4.91
CA ASN A 24 10.39 -13.63 4.20
C ASN A 24 10.38 -14.01 2.72
N LYS A 25 10.02 -15.25 2.38
CA LYS A 25 9.95 -15.70 0.99
C LYS A 25 8.97 -14.89 0.15
N ILE A 26 7.86 -14.45 0.74
CA ILE A 26 6.86 -13.60 0.07
C ILE A 26 7.36 -12.16 -0.02
N ARG A 27 7.91 -11.61 1.08
CA ARG A 27 8.51 -10.27 1.11
C ARG A 27 9.56 -10.09 0.03
N ASP A 28 10.43 -11.08 -0.17
CA ASP A 28 11.52 -11.02 -1.15
C ASP A 28 11.04 -11.11 -2.60
N GLN A 29 9.79 -11.48 -2.82
CA GLN A 29 9.15 -11.48 -4.14
C GLN A 29 8.54 -10.13 -4.53
N VAL A 30 8.46 -9.20 -3.58
CA VAL A 30 7.89 -7.87 -3.78
C VAL A 30 9.03 -6.89 -4.08
N ASN A 31 8.87 -6.07 -5.13
CA ASN A 31 9.95 -5.23 -5.65
C ASN A 31 10.11 -3.91 -4.89
N GLY A 32 9.00 -3.29 -4.45
CA GLY A 32 9.03 -1.97 -3.81
C GLY A 32 9.13 -2.04 -2.28
N GLU A 33 9.94 -1.15 -1.69
CA GLU A 33 10.05 -1.05 -0.22
C GLU A 33 8.73 -0.67 0.46
N LEU A 34 7.96 0.26 -0.14
CA LEU A 34 6.62 0.57 0.37
C LEU A 34 5.70 -0.66 0.35
N GLU A 35 5.81 -1.49 -0.68
CA GLU A 35 4.97 -2.68 -0.79
C GLU A 35 5.36 -3.76 0.22
N LYS A 36 6.65 -3.90 0.51
CA LYS A 36 7.16 -4.76 1.59
C LYS A 36 6.62 -4.29 2.93
N ASP A 37 6.69 -2.99 3.22
CA ASP A 37 6.17 -2.42 4.47
C ASP A 37 4.66 -2.68 4.63
N LEU A 38 3.88 -2.51 3.55
CA LEU A 38 2.44 -2.80 3.56
C LEU A 38 2.16 -4.30 3.76
N PHE A 39 2.92 -5.18 3.10
CA PHE A 39 2.82 -6.63 3.29
C PHE A 39 3.18 -7.05 4.71
N GLU A 40 4.27 -6.52 5.26
CA GLU A 40 4.69 -6.83 6.63
C GLU A 40 3.65 -6.37 7.65
N HIS A 41 3.06 -5.19 7.44
CA HIS A 41 1.98 -4.67 8.28
C HIS A 41 0.72 -5.54 8.22
N TYR A 42 0.38 -6.05 7.03
CA TYR A 42 -0.67 -7.05 6.84
C TYR A 42 -0.35 -8.37 7.55
N TRP A 43 0.86 -8.90 7.32
CA TRP A 43 1.32 -10.21 7.77
C TRP A 43 1.43 -10.31 9.29
N LEU A 44 1.93 -9.24 9.93
CA LEU A 44 2.07 -9.16 11.39
C LEU A 44 0.76 -8.80 12.09
N GLY A 45 -0.29 -8.40 11.36
CA GLY A 45 -1.66 -8.43 11.83
C GLY A 45 -2.03 -7.45 12.95
N SER A 46 -1.48 -6.22 12.95
CA SER A 46 -1.77 -5.26 14.04
C SER A 46 -3.19 -4.69 14.02
N GLY A 47 -3.91 -4.79 12.90
CA GLY A 47 -5.25 -4.22 12.70
C GLY A 47 -5.32 -2.69 12.71
N LYS A 48 -4.16 -2.00 12.78
CA LYS A 48 -4.08 -0.53 12.79
C LYS A 48 -3.96 0.02 11.37
N ASP A 49 -4.45 1.23 11.16
CA ASP A 49 -4.24 1.94 9.90
C ASP A 49 -2.74 2.22 9.67
N TYR A 50 -2.31 2.13 8.41
CA TYR A 50 -0.94 2.45 7.98
C TYR A 50 -0.90 3.91 7.52
N TYR A 51 -0.04 4.71 8.15
CA TYR A 51 0.12 6.12 7.80
C TYR A 51 1.34 6.28 6.88
N LEU A 52 1.08 6.74 5.66
CA LEU A 52 2.13 7.02 4.67
C LEU A 52 3.02 8.17 5.14
N SER A 53 4.32 8.06 4.86
CA SER A 53 5.21 9.21 4.88
C SER A 53 4.86 10.17 3.74
N ASN A 54 5.27 11.46 3.84
CA ASN A 54 5.10 12.37 2.71
C ASN A 54 5.85 11.87 1.46
N SER A 55 7.03 11.27 1.62
CA SER A 55 7.77 10.66 0.50
C SER A 55 6.99 9.53 -0.18
N ASP A 56 6.34 8.65 0.58
CA ASP A 56 5.53 7.57 0.00
C ASP A 56 4.29 8.11 -0.69
N PHE A 57 3.66 9.13 -0.10
CA PHE A 57 2.54 9.81 -0.73
C PHE A 57 2.94 10.45 -2.06
N GLN A 58 4.04 11.20 -2.11
CA GLN A 58 4.56 11.77 -3.36
C GLN A 58 4.95 10.68 -4.36
N TYR A 59 5.52 9.56 -3.88
CA TYR A 59 5.84 8.42 -4.72
C TYR A 59 4.58 7.86 -5.40
N ILE A 60 3.49 7.65 -4.65
CA ILE A 60 2.20 7.20 -5.19
C ILE A 60 1.65 8.19 -6.22
N LEU A 61 1.66 9.50 -5.90
CA LEU A 61 1.15 10.53 -6.83
C LEU A 61 1.91 10.54 -8.16
N ASN A 62 3.23 10.39 -8.12
CA ASN A 62 4.07 10.44 -9.32
C ASN A 62 4.05 9.15 -10.14
N ASN A 63 3.53 8.07 -9.58
CA ASN A 63 3.60 6.73 -10.16
C ASN A 63 2.22 6.08 -10.38
N SER A 64 1.14 6.82 -10.12
CA SER A 64 -0.23 6.36 -10.35
C SER A 64 -0.87 7.08 -11.52
N VAL A 65 -1.85 6.44 -12.14
CA VAL A 65 -2.62 6.99 -13.26
C VAL A 65 -3.97 7.47 -12.74
N PRO A 66 -4.32 8.76 -12.88
CA PRO A 66 -5.64 9.25 -12.50
C PRO A 66 -6.76 8.56 -13.30
N GLU A 67 -7.79 8.09 -12.60
CA GLU A 67 -9.00 7.51 -13.21
C GLU A 67 -10.16 8.50 -13.11
N GLY A 68 -10.75 8.83 -14.26
CA GLY A 68 -11.90 9.72 -14.34
C GLY A 68 -11.63 11.17 -13.90
N SER A 69 -12.70 11.92 -13.68
CA SER A 69 -12.63 13.33 -13.24
C SER A 69 -12.67 13.45 -11.72
N ARG A 70 -12.10 14.54 -11.19
CA ARG A 70 -12.23 14.89 -9.77
C ARG A 70 -13.70 15.11 -9.42
N THR A 71 -14.14 14.48 -8.34
CA THR A 71 -15.49 14.65 -7.78
C THR A 71 -15.41 15.56 -6.57
N LYS A 72 -16.14 16.67 -6.57
CA LYS A 72 -16.24 17.57 -5.41
C LYS A 72 -17.03 16.86 -4.30
N ILE A 73 -16.44 16.76 -3.11
CA ILE A 73 -17.08 16.14 -1.93
C ILE A 73 -17.42 17.17 -0.85
N SER A 74 -16.78 18.34 -0.89
CA SER A 74 -17.14 19.51 -0.09
C SER A 74 -16.66 20.79 -0.78
N ASP A 75 -16.93 21.97 -0.22
CA ASP A 75 -16.40 23.23 -0.75
C ASP A 75 -14.88 23.29 -0.74
N SER A 76 -14.23 22.66 0.23
CA SER A 76 -12.78 22.63 0.37
C SER A 76 -12.10 21.44 -0.31
N LEU A 77 -12.82 20.35 -0.60
CA LEU A 77 -12.19 19.08 -0.97
C LEU A 77 -12.83 18.43 -2.21
N SER A 78 -11.99 17.87 -3.06
CA SER A 78 -12.38 16.95 -4.13
C SER A 78 -11.59 15.65 -4.03
N VAL A 79 -12.13 14.58 -4.61
CA VAL A 79 -11.52 13.25 -4.63
C VAL A 79 -11.37 12.76 -6.06
N GLN A 80 -10.29 12.04 -6.33
CA GLN A 80 -10.07 11.33 -7.59
C GLN A 80 -9.57 9.92 -7.29
N LEU A 81 -10.01 8.95 -8.08
CA LEU A 81 -9.40 7.63 -8.05
C LEU A 81 -8.08 7.66 -8.79
N VAL A 82 -7.11 6.90 -8.30
CA VAL A 82 -5.84 6.67 -8.98
C VAL A 82 -5.57 5.18 -9.06
N ASN A 83 -5.07 4.74 -10.20
CA ASN A 83 -4.71 3.37 -10.48
C ASN A 83 -3.21 3.20 -10.33
N CYS A 84 -2.80 2.31 -9.44
CA CYS A 84 -1.40 2.03 -9.16
C CYS A 84 -0.89 0.77 -9.89
N TYR A 85 -1.76 0.01 -10.57
CA TYR A 85 -1.40 -1.20 -11.30
C TYR A 85 -0.50 -0.96 -12.52
N SER A 86 -0.36 0.28 -12.98
CA SER A 86 0.57 0.64 -14.05
C SER A 86 2.03 0.72 -13.60
N ASN A 87 2.30 0.60 -12.29
CA ASN A 87 3.65 0.68 -11.74
C ASN A 87 4.04 -0.63 -11.04
N LYS A 88 5.09 -1.28 -11.52
CA LYS A 88 5.63 -2.56 -11.00
C LYS A 88 6.12 -2.57 -9.54
N ASN A 89 6.19 -1.38 -8.91
CA ASN A 89 6.59 -1.20 -7.51
C ASN A 89 5.41 -0.74 -6.65
N LEU A 90 4.19 -0.70 -7.20
CA LEU A 90 2.94 -0.41 -6.49
C LEU A 90 1.82 -1.40 -6.84
N ASP A 91 1.94 -2.10 -7.98
CA ASP A 91 0.96 -3.06 -8.50
C ASP A 91 0.77 -4.28 -7.60
N GLN A 92 1.67 -4.49 -6.62
CA GLN A 92 1.55 -5.59 -5.68
C GLN A 92 0.74 -5.26 -4.43
N SER A 93 0.62 -3.98 -4.12
CA SER A 93 0.24 -3.50 -2.79
C SER A 93 -0.84 -2.43 -2.79
N ILE A 94 -0.89 -1.57 -3.79
CA ILE A 94 -1.88 -0.51 -3.89
C ILE A 94 -2.65 -0.75 -5.19
N GLY A 95 -3.95 -1.02 -5.08
CA GLY A 95 -4.78 -1.29 -6.24
C GLY A 95 -5.31 0.01 -6.83
N ARG A 96 -6.41 0.48 -6.23
CA ARG A 96 -7.09 1.74 -6.61
C ARG A 96 -7.29 2.61 -5.37
N GLY A 97 -6.40 3.56 -5.19
CA GLY A 97 -6.46 4.52 -4.10
C GLY A 97 -7.34 5.73 -4.41
N LYS A 98 -7.77 6.43 -3.37
CA LYS A 98 -8.40 7.75 -3.45
C LYS A 98 -7.36 8.82 -3.10
N VAL A 99 -7.17 9.79 -4.00
CA VAL A 99 -6.40 11.01 -3.73
C VAL A 99 -7.38 12.15 -3.47
N TYR A 100 -7.10 12.91 -2.41
CA TYR A 100 -7.88 14.09 -2.02
C TYR A 100 -7.14 15.35 -2.39
N TYR A 101 -7.86 16.32 -2.96
CA TYR A 101 -7.31 17.59 -3.44
C TYR A 101 -8.01 18.75 -2.74
N ASP A 102 -7.22 19.73 -2.31
CA ASP A 102 -7.73 21.02 -1.84
C ASP A 102 -8.26 21.81 -3.04
N ASN A 103 -9.52 22.23 -3.00
CA ASN A 103 -10.17 22.90 -4.13
C ASN A 103 -9.66 24.33 -4.37
N LYS A 104 -9.02 24.97 -3.38
CA LYS A 104 -8.50 26.33 -3.53
C LYS A 104 -7.16 26.33 -4.25
N THR A 105 -6.29 25.39 -3.89
CA THR A 105 -4.92 25.29 -4.40
C THR A 105 -4.78 24.28 -5.53
N GLY A 106 -5.72 23.35 -5.67
CA GLY A 106 -5.65 22.21 -6.58
C GLY A 106 -4.65 21.13 -6.18
N GLN A 107 -3.96 21.30 -5.03
CA GLN A 107 -2.91 20.40 -4.55
C GLN A 107 -3.49 19.14 -3.91
N ALA A 108 -2.78 18.02 -4.07
CA ALA A 108 -3.11 16.79 -3.39
C ALA A 108 -2.73 16.91 -1.89
N VAL A 109 -3.70 16.69 -1.01
CA VAL A 109 -3.59 16.88 0.45
C VAL A 109 -3.87 15.61 1.25
N GLY A 110 -4.31 14.54 0.60
CA GLY A 110 -4.59 13.29 1.27
C GLY A 110 -4.62 12.09 0.35
N PHE A 111 -4.49 10.91 0.96
CA PHE A 111 -4.64 9.62 0.31
C PHE A 111 -5.42 8.68 1.22
N SER A 112 -6.27 7.85 0.64
CA SER A 112 -6.82 6.69 1.34
C SER A 112 -6.96 5.50 0.42
N ASP A 113 -6.58 4.32 0.90
CA ASP A 113 -6.93 3.05 0.28
C ASP A 113 -7.28 2.03 1.36
N VAL A 114 -8.03 0.99 1.01
CA VAL A 114 -8.23 -0.17 1.86
C VAL A 114 -7.28 -1.25 1.35
N TYR A 115 -6.28 -1.59 2.16
CA TYR A 115 -5.41 -2.70 1.84
C TYR A 115 -6.10 -4.01 2.25
N ASP A 116 -6.51 -4.77 1.25
CA ASP A 116 -7.18 -6.06 1.41
C ASP A 116 -6.34 -7.25 0.93
N PHE A 117 -5.11 -6.99 0.48
CA PHE A 117 -4.26 -7.97 -0.16
C PHE A 117 -4.98 -8.71 -1.30
N ASP A 118 -5.84 -8.02 -2.08
CA ASP A 118 -6.56 -8.65 -3.20
C ASP A 118 -5.56 -9.17 -4.25
N PRO A 119 -5.42 -10.50 -4.40
CA PRO A 119 -4.57 -11.05 -5.43
C PRO A 119 -5.25 -10.79 -6.78
N GLN A 120 -4.69 -9.85 -7.54
CA GLN A 120 -5.06 -9.60 -8.94
C GLN A 120 -5.38 -10.92 -9.68
N PRO A 121 -6.50 -10.99 -10.43
CA PRO A 121 -6.90 -12.21 -11.11
C PRO A 121 -5.81 -12.74 -12.05
N LEU A 122 -5.66 -14.07 -12.01
CA LEU A 122 -4.75 -14.91 -12.80
C LEU A 122 -4.51 -14.36 -14.21
N GLY A 123 -3.30 -13.86 -14.46
CA GLY A 123 -2.87 -13.45 -15.80
C GLY A 123 -1.74 -12.42 -15.86
N ARG A 124 -1.45 -11.70 -14.77
CA ARG A 124 -0.40 -10.65 -14.75
C ARG A 124 0.75 -10.87 -13.77
N ARG A 125 0.70 -11.90 -12.94
CA ARG A 125 1.79 -12.24 -12.01
C ARG A 125 2.46 -13.54 -12.43
N SER A 126 3.70 -13.43 -12.89
CA SER A 126 4.69 -14.52 -12.88
C SER A 126 5.26 -14.77 -11.47
N LEU A 127 4.72 -14.12 -10.43
CA LEU A 127 4.96 -14.47 -9.04
C LEU A 127 4.16 -15.73 -8.73
N SER A 128 4.89 -16.82 -8.48
CA SER A 128 4.33 -18.17 -8.46
C SER A 128 3.00 -18.22 -7.71
N ALA A 129 1.95 -18.70 -8.37
CA ALA A 129 0.65 -18.97 -7.75
C ALA A 129 0.79 -19.76 -6.43
N GLU A 130 1.90 -20.49 -6.30
CA GLU A 130 2.35 -21.16 -5.10
C GLU A 130 2.68 -20.23 -3.92
N ALA A 131 3.38 -19.11 -4.10
CA ALA A 131 3.68 -18.18 -3.01
C ALA A 131 2.41 -17.48 -2.50
N GLN A 132 1.49 -17.14 -3.40
CA GLN A 132 0.17 -16.61 -3.04
C GLN A 132 -0.68 -17.65 -2.33
N THR A 133 -0.76 -18.87 -2.87
CA THR A 133 -1.50 -19.98 -2.26
C THR A 133 -0.91 -20.33 -0.90
N ARG A 134 0.42 -20.29 -0.73
CA ARG A 134 1.09 -20.49 0.56
C ARG A 134 0.84 -19.31 1.50
N ALA A 135 0.91 -18.05 1.04
CA ALA A 135 0.64 -16.86 1.85
C ALA A 135 -0.80 -16.88 2.39
N VAL A 136 -1.79 -17.05 1.52
CA VAL A 136 -3.21 -17.06 1.87
C VAL A 136 -3.53 -18.26 2.74
N ASN A 137 -3.06 -19.47 2.41
CA ASN A 137 -3.30 -20.65 3.24
C ASN A 137 -2.58 -20.59 4.59
N TYR A 138 -1.39 -20.00 4.67
CA TYR A 138 -0.62 -19.92 5.91
C TYR A 138 -1.12 -18.77 6.80
N ALA A 139 -1.41 -17.60 6.23
CA ALA A 139 -2.10 -16.51 6.92
C ALA A 139 -3.44 -17.01 7.48
N SER A 140 -4.29 -17.63 6.65
CA SER A 140 -5.60 -18.14 7.10
C SER A 140 -5.52 -19.26 8.15
N LYS A 141 -4.43 -20.05 8.19
CA LYS A 141 -4.27 -21.18 9.14
C LYS A 141 -3.49 -20.85 10.41
N MET A 142 -2.48 -19.98 10.35
CA MET A 142 -1.61 -19.62 11.50
C MET A 142 -2.04 -18.31 12.16
N PHE A 143 -2.61 -17.38 11.38
CA PHE A 143 -2.95 -16.04 11.82
C PHE A 143 -4.42 -15.78 11.49
N GLY A 144 -5.33 -16.17 12.38
CA GLY A 144 -6.72 -15.65 12.36
C GLY A 144 -6.83 -14.12 12.52
N ASN A 145 -5.72 -13.37 12.33
CA ASN A 145 -5.49 -11.96 12.59
C ASN A 145 -5.03 -11.20 11.33
N SER A 146 -5.11 -11.78 10.12
CA SER A 146 -4.94 -10.97 8.90
C SER A 146 -6.10 -9.98 8.81
N HIS A 147 -5.82 -8.72 9.13
CA HIS A 147 -6.84 -7.68 9.20
C HIS A 147 -6.66 -6.69 8.06
N LEU A 148 -7.75 -6.46 7.33
CA LEU A 148 -7.88 -5.31 6.44
C LEU A 148 -7.50 -4.05 7.21
N PHE A 149 -6.64 -3.21 6.63
CA PHE A 149 -6.29 -1.92 7.23
C PHE A 149 -6.42 -0.81 6.20
N ARG A 150 -6.56 0.43 6.66
CA ARG A 150 -6.59 1.58 5.75
C ARG A 150 -5.19 2.15 5.63
N ILE A 151 -4.76 2.37 4.40
CA ILE A 151 -3.60 3.20 4.09
C ILE A 151 -4.09 4.64 4.10
N ARG A 152 -3.40 5.53 4.82
CA ARG A 152 -3.80 6.94 4.94
C ARG A 152 -2.63 7.90 4.78
N TYR A 153 -2.88 9.03 4.14
CA TYR A 153 -2.02 10.21 4.19
C TYR A 153 -2.87 11.46 4.45
N GLY A 154 -2.32 12.40 5.21
CA GLY A 154 -2.98 13.66 5.52
C GLY A 154 -4.19 13.50 6.46
N ARG A 155 -4.73 14.65 6.91
CA ARG A 155 -5.92 14.69 7.77
C ARG A 155 -7.13 14.98 6.89
N ILE A 156 -7.74 13.93 6.36
CA ILE A 156 -8.99 14.04 5.59
C ILE A 156 -10.10 14.37 6.59
N ARG A 157 -10.49 15.65 6.67
CA ARG A 157 -11.58 16.17 7.51
C ARG A 157 -12.65 16.79 6.64
#